data_AF-A0A962GD38-F1
#
_entry.id   AF-A0A962GD38-F1
#
_cell.length_a   1.000
_cell.length_b   1.000
_cell.length_c   1.000
_cell.angle_alpha   90.00
_cell.angle_beta   90.00
_cell.angle_gamma   90.00
#
_symmetry.space_group_name_H-M   'P 1'
#
loop_
_entity.id
_entity.type
_entity.pdbx_description
1 polymer ?
#
loop_
_entity_poly.entity_id
_entity_poly.type
_entity_poly.pdbx_seq_one_letter_code
_entity_poly.pdbx_strand_id
1 'polypeptide(L)'
;MRLSNHQFNLLAISALIAVSAHLGRLPWWLSIALVAVPPLRMFSRARSPKAISAWLRVPLVLLLVAVVVLHYGNLFGREPGSALACGLLVLKLLESERIRDARTAAAFAAFVLMS
;
A
#
# COMPACT_ATOMS: atom_id res chain seq x y z
N MET A 1 4.11 -0.98 21.89
CA MET A 1 5.38 -1.43 21.28
C MET A 1 5.53 -0.82 19.88
N ARG A 2 6.67 -0.18 19.59
CA ARG A 2 6.99 0.36 18.25
C ARG A 2 7.51 -0.76 17.35
N LEU A 3 7.29 -0.64 16.05
CA LEU A 3 7.73 -1.63 15.05
C LEU A 3 9.22 -1.45 14.74
N SER A 4 10.01 -2.54 14.70
CA SER A 4 11.43 -2.44 14.33
C SER A 4 11.62 -2.19 12.83
N ASN A 5 12.80 -1.74 12.41
CA ASN A 5 13.12 -1.57 10.98
C ASN A 5 13.09 -2.89 10.21
N HIS A 6 13.62 -3.96 10.81
CA HIS A 6 13.58 -5.29 10.20
C HIS A 6 12.14 -5.80 10.01
N GLN A 7 11.29 -5.67 11.03
CA GLN A 7 9.88 -6.06 10.96
C GLN A 7 9.12 -5.28 9.88
N PHE A 8 9.38 -3.98 9.76
CA PHE A 8 8.78 -3.16 8.71
C PHE A 8 9.25 -3.56 7.31
N ASN A 9 10.53 -3.83 7.14
CA ASN A 9 11.08 -4.26 5.85
C ASN A 9 10.46 -5.58 5.39
N LEU A 10 10.33 -6.55 6.30
CA LEU A 10 9.64 -7.81 6.03
C LEU A 10 8.17 -7.57 5.62
N LEU A 11 7.46 -6.71 6.36
CA LEU A 11 6.08 -6.34 6.03
C LEU A 11 5.97 -5.68 4.64
N ALA A 12 6.87 -4.75 4.32
CA ALA A 12 6.90 -4.06 3.03
C ALA A 12 7.19 -5.04 1.87
N ILE A 13 8.09 -6.00 2.08
CA ILE A 13 8.37 -7.07 1.12
C ILE A 13 7.14 -7.97 0.95
N SER A 14 6.48 -8.38 2.03
CA SER A 14 5.25 -9.17 1.95
C SER A 14 4.14 -8.45 1.19
N ALA A 15 3.98 -7.14 1.41
CA ALA A 15 3.03 -6.32 0.67
C ALA A 15 3.39 -6.21 -0.82
N LEU A 16 4.67 -6.04 -1.15
CA LEU A 16 5.14 -6.06 -2.55
C LEU A 16 4.86 -7.39 -3.24
N ILE A 17 5.11 -8.51 -2.55
CA ILE A 17 4.81 -9.85 -3.07
C ILE A 17 3.29 -9.99 -3.32
N ALA A 18 2.46 -9.57 -2.37
CA ALA A 18 1.00 -9.62 -2.53
C ALA A 18 0.54 -8.79 -3.74
N VAL A 19 1.03 -7.56 -3.89
CA VAL A 19 0.70 -6.68 -5.02
C VAL A 19 1.23 -7.24 -6.35
N SER A 20 2.37 -7.93 -6.34
CA SER A 20 3.00 -8.46 -7.55
C SER A 20 2.10 -9.43 -8.32
N ALA A 21 1.21 -10.15 -7.63
CA ALA A 21 0.23 -11.06 -8.22
C ALA A 21 -0.84 -10.35 -9.08
N HIS A 22 -0.94 -9.02 -8.95
CA HIS A 22 -1.99 -8.19 -9.58
C HIS A 22 -1.43 -7.26 -10.65
N LEU A 23 -0.10 -7.06 -10.73
CA LEU A 23 0.52 -6.06 -11.61
C LEU A 23 0.16 -6.24 -13.10
N GLY A 24 -0.07 -7.48 -13.55
CA GLY A 24 -0.46 -7.76 -14.94
C GLY A 24 -1.90 -7.36 -15.30
N ARG A 25 -2.76 -7.14 -14.30
CA ARG A 25 -4.16 -6.71 -14.49
C ARG A 25 -4.36 -5.21 -14.22
N LEU A 26 -3.38 -4.59 -13.58
CA LEU A 26 -3.44 -3.19 -13.18
C LEU A 26 -2.93 -2.27 -14.29
N PRO A 27 -3.35 -1.00 -14.30
CA PRO A 27 -2.82 -0.01 -15.23
C PRO A 27 -1.32 0.14 -14.96
N TRP A 28 -0.51 0.15 -16.01
CA TRP A 28 0.95 0.15 -15.90
C TRP A 28 1.49 1.32 -15.03
N TRP A 29 0.87 2.50 -15.10
CA TRP A 29 1.25 3.67 -14.30
C TRP A 29 0.96 3.47 -12.81
N LEU A 30 -0.14 2.79 -12.47
CA LEU A 30 -0.45 2.44 -11.08
C LEU A 30 0.51 1.37 -10.57
N SER A 31 0.77 0.35 -11.39
CA SER A 31 1.75 -0.70 -11.10
C SER A 31 3.13 -0.12 -10.76
N ILE A 32 3.62 0.87 -11.50
CA ILE A 32 4.87 1.58 -11.19
C ILE A 32 4.81 2.24 -9.81
N ALA A 33 3.73 2.98 -9.52
CA ALA A 33 3.58 3.66 -8.23
C ALA A 33 3.55 2.66 -7.06
N LEU A 34 2.81 1.55 -7.20
CA LEU A 34 2.68 0.54 -6.17
C LEU A 34 3.99 -0.19 -5.86
N VAL A 35 4.84 -0.38 -6.87
CA VAL A 35 6.18 -1.00 -6.71
C VAL A 35 7.20 -0.01 -6.17
N ALA A 36 7.12 1.28 -6.56
CA ALA A 36 8.10 2.29 -6.17
C ALA A 36 7.93 2.81 -4.73
N VAL A 37 6.69 2.95 -4.25
CA VAL A 37 6.40 3.56 -2.93
C VAL A 37 6.96 2.75 -1.75
N PRO A 38 6.82 1.41 -1.66
CA PRO A 38 7.34 0.64 -0.53
C PRO A 38 8.87 0.73 -0.35
N PRO A 39 9.71 0.57 -1.39
CA PRO A 39 11.15 0.78 -1.30
C PRO A 39 11.53 2.20 -0.86
N LEU A 40 10.88 3.23 -1.43
CA LEU A 40 11.10 4.62 -1.02
C LEU A 40 10.78 4.81 0.46
N ARG A 41 9.69 4.21 0.95
CA ARG A 41 9.31 4.28 2.36
C ARG A 41 10.30 3.55 3.26
N MET A 42 10.79 2.38 2.87
CA MET A 42 11.84 1.64 3.60
C MET A 42 13.09 2.50 3.74
N PHE A 43 13.51 3.14 2.66
CA PHE A 43 14.67 4.04 2.65
C PHE A 43 14.48 5.28 3.52
N SER A 44 13.32 5.95 3.41
CA SER A 44 13.00 7.09 4.28
C SER A 44 12.97 6.70 5.75
N ARG A 45 12.42 5.51 6.08
CA ARG A 45 12.37 5.01 7.46
C ARG A 45 13.75 4.72 8.04
N ALA A 46 14.63 4.14 7.22
CA ALA A 46 16.01 3.85 7.61
C ALA A 46 16.78 5.12 7.98
N ARG A 47 16.50 6.24 7.29
CA ARG A 47 17.10 7.55 7.58
C ARG A 47 16.40 8.31 8.70
N SER A 48 15.08 8.19 8.81
CA SER A 48 14.28 8.93 9.79
C SER A 48 13.01 8.15 10.14
N PRO A 49 12.86 7.65 11.37
CA PRO A 49 11.70 6.87 11.80
C PRO A 49 10.46 7.74 12.10
N LYS A 50 10.31 8.88 11.42
CA LYS A 50 9.14 9.76 11.61
C LYS A 50 7.96 9.23 10.81
N ALA A 51 6.80 9.21 11.46
CA ALA A 51 5.55 8.89 10.80
C ALA A 51 5.22 9.94 9.73
N ILE A 52 4.66 9.50 8.60
CA ILE A 52 4.16 10.42 7.58
C ILE A 52 2.88 11.08 8.11
N SER A 53 2.81 12.41 7.98
CA SER A 53 1.67 13.21 8.46
C SER A 53 0.35 12.73 7.86
N ALA A 54 -0.71 12.74 8.67
CA ALA A 54 -2.06 12.40 8.21
C ALA A 54 -2.52 13.34 7.07
N TRP A 55 -2.05 14.59 7.09
CA TRP A 55 -2.32 15.58 6.05
C TRP A 55 -1.83 15.19 4.66
N LEU A 56 -0.82 14.32 4.54
CA LEU A 56 -0.38 13.79 3.24
C LEU A 56 -1.12 12.50 2.88
N ARG A 57 -1.41 11.67 3.88
CA ARG A 57 -2.05 10.35 3.68
C ARG A 57 -3.50 10.48 3.22
N VAL A 58 -4.28 11.39 3.81
CA VAL A 58 -5.70 11.57 3.45
C VAL A 58 -5.85 12.00 1.98
N PRO A 59 -5.11 13.01 1.48
CA PRO A 59 -5.13 13.35 0.06
C PRO A 59 -4.68 12.21 -0.85
N LEU A 60 -3.68 11.41 -0.46
CA LEU A 60 -3.24 10.25 -1.24
C LEU A 60 -4.34 9.19 -1.37
N VAL A 61 -5.11 8.94 -0.30
CA VAL A 61 -6.25 8.02 -0.34
C VAL A 61 -7.35 8.58 -1.25
N LEU A 62 -7.71 9.86 -1.10
CA LEU A 62 -8.71 10.50 -1.95
C LEU A 62 -8.29 10.50 -3.42
N LEU A 63 -7.01 10.76 -3.69
CA LEU A 63 -6.43 10.71 -5.03
C LEU A 63 -6.52 9.30 -5.62
N LEU A 64 -6.16 8.26 -4.85
CA LEU A 64 -6.28 6.87 -5.28
C LEU A 64 -7.73 6.52 -5.66
N VAL A 65 -8.68 6.90 -4.81
CA VAL A 65 -10.12 6.68 -5.06
C VAL A 65 -10.56 7.40 -6.34
N ALA A 66 -10.22 8.68 -6.47
CA ALA A 66 -10.57 9.47 -7.66
C ALA A 66 -9.99 8.86 -8.93
N VAL A 67 -8.73 8.48 -8.89
CA VAL A 67 -8.02 7.86 -10.02
C VAL A 67 -8.65 6.53 -10.43
N VAL A 68 -9.05 5.67 -9.47
CA VAL A 68 -9.76 4.42 -9.77
C VAL A 68 -11.14 4.70 -10.39
N VAL A 69 -11.91 5.63 -9.82
CA VAL A 69 -13.23 6.00 -10.35
C VAL A 69 -13.13 6.55 -11.76
N LEU A 70 -12.16 7.43 -12.04
CA LEU A 70 -11.95 8.01 -13.35
C LEU A 70 -11.49 6.98 -14.39
N HIS A 71 -10.71 5.98 -13.99
CA HIS A 71 -10.17 4.97 -14.92
C HIS A 71 -11.16 3.83 -15.20
N TYR A 72 -11.85 3.33 -14.17
CA TYR A 72 -12.76 2.17 -14.29
C TYR A 72 -14.25 2.56 -14.38
N GLY A 73 -14.59 3.84 -14.18
CA GLY A 73 -15.96 4.34 -14.20
C GLY A 73 -16.80 3.97 -12.97
N ASN A 74 -16.26 3.16 -12.06
CA ASN A 74 -16.94 2.70 -10.85
C ASN A 74 -15.92 2.23 -9.79
N LEU A 75 -16.41 1.98 -8.57
CA LEU A 75 -15.63 1.42 -7.45
C LEU A 75 -15.85 -0.09 -7.26
N PHE A 76 -16.85 -0.65 -7.92
CA PHE A 76 -17.38 -1.98 -7.62
C PHE A 76 -17.09 -2.95 -8.75
N GLY A 77 -16.32 -3.99 -8.43
CA GLY A 77 -15.97 -5.03 -9.38
C GLY A 77 -14.59 -5.58 -9.06
N ARG A 78 -14.25 -6.68 -9.72
CA ARG A 78 -12.99 -7.39 -9.44
C ARG A 78 -11.77 -6.52 -9.74
N GLU A 79 -11.75 -5.84 -10.89
CA GLU A 79 -10.62 -5.01 -11.33
C GLU A 79 -10.45 -3.72 -10.50
N PRO A 80 -11.46 -2.83 -10.37
CA PRO A 80 -11.33 -1.62 -9.56
C PRO A 80 -11.12 -1.95 -8.07
N GLY A 81 -11.78 -3.02 -7.57
CA GLY A 81 -11.61 -3.49 -6.20
C GLY A 81 -10.19 -3.95 -5.91
N SER A 82 -9.59 -4.72 -6.83
CA SER A 82 -8.18 -5.14 -6.73
C SER A 82 -7.22 -3.95 -6.74
N ALA A 83 -7.46 -2.97 -7.63
CA ALA A 83 -6.65 -1.76 -7.72
C ALA A 83 -6.69 -0.93 -6.42
N LEU A 84 -7.89 -0.76 -5.85
CA LEU A 84 -8.06 -0.10 -4.55
C LEU A 84 -7.39 -0.88 -3.42
N ALA A 85 -7.59 -2.20 -3.36
CA ALA A 85 -7.01 -3.03 -2.32
C ALA A 85 -5.48 -2.94 -2.33
N CYS A 86 -4.85 -3.07 -3.50
CA CYS A 86 -3.41 -2.91 -3.68
C CYS A 86 -2.94 -1.50 -3.27
N GLY A 87 -3.64 -0.45 -3.74
CA GLY A 87 -3.29 0.93 -3.42
C GLY A 87 -3.41 1.26 -1.94
N LEU A 88 -4.51 0.85 -1.30
CA LEU A 88 -4.72 1.05 0.13
C LEU A 88 -3.72 0.27 0.97
N LEU A 89 -3.31 -0.93 0.55
CA LEU A 89 -2.26 -1.70 1.22
C LEU A 89 -0.93 -0.93 1.19
N VAL A 90 -0.52 -0.43 0.02
CA VAL A 90 0.71 0.36 -0.13
C VAL A 90 0.64 1.65 0.69
N LEU A 91 -0.49 2.36 0.66
CA LEU A 91 -0.71 3.56 1.48
C LEU A 91 -0.71 3.24 2.98
N LYS A 92 -1.16 2.05 3.39
CA LYS A 92 -1.16 1.62 4.79
C LYS A 92 0.27 1.54 5.35
N LEU A 93 1.25 1.14 4.53
CA LEU A 93 2.66 1.10 4.93
C LEU A 93 3.20 2.49 5.32
N LEU A 94 2.60 3.58 4.83
CA LEU A 94 3.02 4.94 5.19
C LEU A 94 2.74 5.27 6.67
N GLU A 95 1.76 4.60 7.28
CA GLU A 95 1.32 4.78 8.66
C GLU A 95 1.92 3.77 9.66
N SER A 96 2.44 2.63 9.20
CA SER A 96 2.75 1.45 10.04
C SER A 96 3.97 1.64 10.97
N GLU A 97 3.77 2.36 12.09
CA GLU A 97 4.79 2.57 13.12
C GLU A 97 4.58 1.72 14.40
N ARG A 98 3.38 1.15 14.57
CA ARG A 98 3.05 0.28 15.71
C ARG A 98 2.82 -1.16 15.25
N ILE A 99 3.07 -2.11 16.15
CA ILE A 99 2.85 -3.55 15.90
C ILE A 99 1.39 -3.83 15.51
N ARG A 100 0.42 -3.14 16.11
CA ARG A 100 -1.00 -3.26 15.74
C ARG A 100 -1.21 -2.96 14.25
N ASP A 101 -0.63 -1.86 13.78
CA ASP A 101 -0.81 -1.41 12.41
C ASP A 101 -0.11 -2.38 11.43
N ALA A 102 1.04 -2.93 11.82
CA ALA A 102 1.72 -3.98 11.07
C ALA A 102 0.89 -5.27 10.94
N ARG A 103 0.21 -5.71 12.00
CA ARG A 103 -0.70 -6.87 11.95
C ARG A 103 -1.86 -6.62 10.99
N THR A 104 -2.46 -5.42 11.02
CA THR A 104 -3.53 -5.07 10.07
C THR A 104 -3.02 -5.04 8.63
N ALA A 105 -1.81 -4.52 8.39
CA ALA A 105 -1.21 -4.51 7.06
C ALA A 105 -0.85 -5.92 6.57
N ALA A 106 -0.40 -6.82 7.45
CA ALA A 106 -0.13 -8.21 7.10
C ALA A 106 -1.41 -8.97 6.75
N ALA A 107 -2.49 -8.81 7.53
CA ALA A 107 -3.80 -9.38 7.20
C ALA A 107 -4.34 -8.82 5.87
N PHE A 108 -4.13 -7.52 5.62
CA PHE A 108 -4.55 -6.89 4.39
C PHE A 108 -3.71 -7.38 3.18
N ALA A 109 -2.41 -7.63 3.36
CA ALA A 109 -1.57 -8.24 2.34
C ALA A 109 -2.06 -9.65 1.97
N ALA A 110 -2.46 -10.46 2.96
CA ALA A 110 -3.05 -11.77 2.70
C ALA A 110 -4.39 -11.67 1.93
N PHE A 111 -5.23 -10.68 2.27
CA PHE A 111 -6.46 -10.41 1.52
C PHE A 111 -6.17 -10.00 0.07
N VAL A 112 -5.22 -9.08 -0.15
CA VAL A 112 -4.83 -8.65 -1.50
C VAL A 112 -4.35 -9.85 -2.32
N LEU A 113 -3.50 -10.70 -1.75
CA LEU A 113 -2.98 -11.89 -2.43
C LEU A 113 -4.11 -12.84 -2.92
N MET A 114 -5.24 -12.90 -2.20
CA MET A 114 -6.39 -13.74 -2.56
C MET A 114 -7.34 -13.10 -3.58
N SER A 115 -7.37 -11.76 -3.68
CA SER A 115 -8.34 -11.01 -4.49
C SER A 115 -8.11 -11.08 -6.01
#